data_AF-E8X2M4-F1
#
_entry.id   AF-E8X2M4-F1
#
_cell.length_a   1.000
_cell.length_b   1.000
_cell.length_c   1.000
_cell.angle_alpha   90.00
_cell.angle_beta   90.00
_cell.angle_gamma   90.00
#
_symmetry.space_group_name_H-M   'P 1'
#
loop_
_entity.id
_entity.type
_entity.pdbx_description
1 polymer ?
#
loop_
_entity_poly.entity_id
_entity_poly.type
_entity_poly.pdbx_seq_one_letter_code
_entity_poly.pdbx_strand_id
1 'polypeptide(L)'
;MGRSASNEESQATKKADRESAVETLAPLSLPANVLRILPLPFEVIHNAGERNQIRQAMAAFADELRDEITVVLAQSNLGPVIVSARSLPSPGTGSFSLLKTVAREFEASLLLRVTLRYTGTATRIFMQMLDGEDLKSIWSHRLDRESTARSSTLTWFPVTALADAVREHAGRRRGAATQPAADKDSLSLSAYNLGVHYWNQRSRTTLPKALTYFEDAVALNPNCAEAYAGLANAYVSVSFNDLIPPRDAALKAYEAVQKAVKLNKDSLPVRTALVNVLTNCTWDWARAEQECRASVEAGVMDARMIQLYSSLVGCQGRHEEALSLAMHALRLDPEIPASHSQIAQAYLYAGDYANALNSAKKYLMVRPDFATAHALLTRILAVSGDWDGALTECQTAVEISGRSPSSLALMAYVQAGRGDVQAANSMLDLLRTEVTGDFFPSYEVSAVHAALKQEGQAIEQLYTACRQRDMKTIHMNYDPRFEHLRTLPAFQELATIQTQIM
;
A
#
# COMPACT_ATOMS: atom_id res chain seq x y z
N MET A 1 38.21 41.74 -20.83
CA MET A 1 36.84 41.19 -21.03
C MET A 1 36.92 39.87 -21.82
N GLY A 2 37.46 38.79 -21.25
CA GLY A 2 37.75 37.58 -22.05
C GLY A 2 37.71 36.26 -21.27
N ARG A 3 36.95 36.17 -20.17
CA ARG A 3 36.84 34.93 -19.37
C ARG A 3 35.41 34.44 -19.11
N SER A 4 34.37 35.16 -19.54
CA SER A 4 32.97 34.71 -19.36
C SER A 4 32.40 33.96 -20.57
N ALA A 5 32.89 34.21 -21.79
CA ALA A 5 32.34 33.58 -22.99
C ALA A 5 32.76 32.10 -23.18
N SER A 6 33.96 31.71 -22.73
CA SER A 6 34.48 30.34 -22.94
C SER A 6 33.82 29.28 -22.05
N ASN A 7 33.19 29.69 -20.95
CA ASN A 7 32.50 28.77 -20.03
C ASN A 7 31.04 28.50 -20.45
N GLU A 8 30.39 29.46 -21.11
CA GLU A 8 29.03 29.30 -21.63
C GLU A 8 29.02 28.43 -22.90
N GLU A 9 30.00 28.58 -23.80
CA GLU A 9 30.12 27.70 -24.97
C GLU A 9 30.47 26.25 -24.61
N SER A 10 31.26 26.03 -23.55
CA SER A 10 31.61 24.67 -23.07
C SER A 10 30.46 23.96 -22.35
N GLN A 11 29.57 24.72 -21.70
CA GLN A 11 28.35 24.18 -21.11
C GLN A 11 27.24 23.96 -22.15
N ALA A 12 27.16 24.82 -23.18
CA ALA A 12 26.21 24.68 -24.28
C ALA A 12 26.54 23.47 -25.18
N THR A 13 27.83 23.22 -25.49
CA THR A 13 28.24 22.03 -26.24
C THR A 13 28.06 20.73 -25.45
N LYS A 14 28.31 20.73 -24.13
CA LYS A 14 27.99 19.56 -23.27
C LYS A 14 26.49 19.32 -23.07
N LYS A 15 25.65 20.34 -23.22
CA LYS A 15 24.19 20.22 -23.18
C LYS A 15 23.65 19.73 -24.53
N ALA A 16 24.22 20.20 -25.65
CA ALA A 16 23.89 19.74 -26.99
C ALA A 16 24.33 18.28 -27.24
N ASP A 17 25.50 17.86 -26.74
CA ASP A 17 25.96 16.46 -26.84
C ASP A 17 25.18 15.51 -25.91
N ARG A 18 24.57 16.02 -24.82
CA ARG A 18 23.62 15.27 -23.98
C ARG A 18 22.22 15.19 -24.60
N GLU A 19 21.82 16.16 -25.41
CA GLU A 19 20.56 16.17 -26.15
C GLU A 19 20.65 15.37 -27.46
N SER A 20 21.84 15.18 -28.05
CA SER A 20 22.04 14.37 -29.26
C SER A 20 22.49 12.92 -29.02
N ALA A 21 22.74 12.53 -27.76
CA ALA A 21 23.01 11.14 -27.38
C ALA A 21 21.79 10.44 -26.76
N VAL A 22 20.58 10.85 -27.17
CA VAL A 22 19.41 9.98 -27.12
C VAL A 22 19.54 9.00 -28.30
N GLU A 23 20.53 8.11 -28.22
CA GLU A 23 20.33 6.81 -28.84
C GLU A 23 19.16 6.20 -28.08
N THR A 24 18.01 6.12 -28.76
CA THR A 24 16.80 5.43 -28.36
C THR A 24 17.17 4.00 -27.94
N LEU A 25 17.50 3.84 -26.65
CA LEU A 25 17.53 2.56 -25.99
C LEU A 25 16.09 2.06 -25.99
N ALA A 26 15.86 0.99 -26.75
CA ALA A 26 14.58 0.31 -26.79
C ALA A 26 14.14 0.01 -25.35
N PRO A 27 12.86 0.23 -25.00
CA PRO A 27 12.36 -0.09 -23.67
C PRO A 27 12.70 -1.54 -23.33
N LEU A 28 13.10 -1.79 -22.08
CA LEU A 28 13.28 -3.13 -21.52
C LEU A 28 11.94 -3.86 -21.62
N SER A 29 11.74 -4.54 -22.75
CA SER A 29 10.57 -5.36 -23.00
C SER A 29 10.60 -6.52 -22.02
N LEU A 30 9.66 -6.51 -21.09
CA LEU A 30 9.29 -7.71 -20.34
C LEU A 30 8.96 -8.83 -21.34
N PRO A 31 9.25 -10.11 -21.03
CA PRO A 31 9.20 -11.19 -21.99
C PRO A 31 7.86 -11.16 -22.74
N ALA A 32 7.91 -11.06 -24.07
CA ALA A 32 6.78 -10.83 -24.99
C ALA A 32 5.61 -11.83 -24.86
N ASN A 33 5.80 -12.84 -24.03
CA ASN A 33 4.89 -13.93 -23.79
C ASN A 33 3.95 -13.69 -22.59
N VAL A 34 4.22 -12.78 -21.65
CA VAL A 34 3.35 -12.62 -20.45
C VAL A 34 2.09 -11.79 -20.79
N LEU A 35 0.92 -12.40 -20.65
CA LEU A 35 -0.36 -11.73 -20.92
C LEU A 35 -0.74 -10.84 -19.72
N ARG A 36 -0.83 -9.53 -19.93
CA ARG A 36 -1.25 -8.57 -18.89
C ARG A 36 -2.71 -8.22 -19.03
N ILE A 37 -3.47 -8.38 -17.95
CA ILE A 37 -4.89 -8.01 -17.90
C ILE A 37 -5.03 -6.86 -16.91
N LEU A 38 -5.37 -5.69 -17.42
CA LEU A 38 -5.66 -4.51 -16.61
C LEU A 38 -7.18 -4.42 -16.40
N PRO A 39 -7.72 -4.80 -15.23
CA PRO A 39 -9.09 -4.50 -14.91
C PRO A 39 -9.25 -3.00 -14.65
N LEU A 40 -10.11 -2.39 -15.45
CA LEU A 40 -10.56 -1.01 -15.27
C LEU A 40 -11.46 -0.91 -14.04
N PRO A 41 -11.61 0.28 -13.42
CA PRO A 41 -12.52 0.47 -12.31
C PRO A 41 -13.93 0.01 -12.67
N PHE A 42 -14.57 -0.67 -11.72
CA PHE A 42 -15.92 -1.16 -11.93
C PHE A 42 -16.87 0.03 -11.97
N GLU A 43 -17.58 0.17 -13.07
CA GLU A 43 -18.51 1.27 -13.28
C GLU A 43 -19.86 0.91 -12.66
N VAL A 44 -20.15 1.41 -11.46
CA VAL A 44 -21.44 1.20 -10.79
C VAL A 44 -22.39 2.34 -11.17
N ILE A 45 -23.41 2.03 -11.97
CA ILE A 45 -24.41 2.97 -12.45
C ILE A 45 -25.59 2.98 -11.48
N HIS A 46 -25.77 4.12 -10.82
CA HIS A 46 -26.85 4.40 -9.87
C HIS A 46 -27.97 5.23 -10.50
N ASN A 47 -29.21 5.02 -10.07
CA ASN A 47 -30.31 5.94 -10.34
C ASN A 47 -30.35 7.06 -9.27
N ALA A 48 -30.75 8.28 -9.69
CA ALA A 48 -30.71 9.48 -8.87
C ALA A 48 -31.56 9.42 -7.57
N GLY A 49 -32.51 8.48 -7.48
CA GLY A 49 -33.38 8.27 -6.30
C GLY A 49 -32.98 7.13 -5.36
N GLU A 50 -31.83 6.48 -5.55
CA GLU A 50 -31.44 5.29 -4.77
C GLU A 50 -30.97 5.62 -3.34
N ARG A 51 -31.46 4.82 -2.36
CA ARG A 51 -31.08 4.94 -0.94
C ARG A 51 -29.59 4.64 -0.73
N ASN A 52 -28.94 5.35 0.21
CA ASN A 52 -27.51 5.15 0.54
C ASN A 52 -27.13 3.70 0.86
N GLN A 53 -27.99 2.94 1.52
CA GLN A 53 -27.74 1.52 1.83
C GLN A 53 -27.59 0.65 0.57
N ILE A 54 -28.36 0.94 -0.49
CA ILE A 54 -28.26 0.20 -1.77
C ILE A 54 -26.95 0.54 -2.47
N ARG A 55 -26.52 1.81 -2.40
CA ARG A 55 -25.23 2.24 -2.96
C ARG A 55 -24.06 1.54 -2.26
N GLN A 56 -24.09 1.47 -0.93
CA GLN A 56 -23.09 0.75 -0.14
C GLN A 56 -23.07 -0.74 -0.43
N ALA A 57 -24.25 -1.39 -0.52
CA ALA A 57 -24.34 -2.80 -0.87
C ALA A 57 -23.82 -3.10 -2.29
N MET A 58 -24.07 -2.21 -3.25
CA MET A 58 -23.55 -2.34 -4.62
C MET A 58 -22.04 -2.12 -4.71
N ALA A 59 -21.49 -1.20 -3.91
CA ALA A 59 -20.05 -1.01 -3.81
C ALA A 59 -19.37 -2.26 -3.21
N ALA A 60 -19.91 -2.78 -2.10
CA ALA A 60 -19.42 -4.01 -1.49
C ALA A 60 -19.47 -5.21 -2.46
N PHE A 61 -20.58 -5.37 -3.18
CA PHE A 61 -20.72 -6.41 -4.20
C PHE A 61 -19.72 -6.25 -5.36
N ALA A 62 -19.45 -5.02 -5.80
CA ALA A 62 -18.45 -4.74 -6.82
C ALA A 62 -17.03 -5.12 -6.36
N ASP A 63 -16.71 -4.89 -5.09
CA ASP A 63 -15.43 -5.30 -4.50
C ASP A 63 -15.33 -6.83 -4.36
N GLU A 64 -16.38 -7.51 -3.89
CA GLU A 64 -16.46 -8.99 -3.85
C GLU A 64 -16.27 -9.61 -5.23
N LEU A 65 -16.98 -9.08 -6.24
CA LEU A 65 -16.87 -9.54 -7.62
C LEU A 65 -15.46 -9.30 -8.19
N ARG A 66 -14.82 -8.19 -7.82
CA ARG A 66 -13.44 -7.91 -8.22
C ARG A 66 -12.47 -8.92 -7.61
N ASP A 67 -12.64 -9.24 -6.33
CA ASP A 67 -11.84 -10.26 -5.66
C ASP A 67 -12.03 -11.62 -6.32
N GLU A 68 -13.26 -12.01 -6.65
CA GLU A 68 -13.54 -13.29 -7.32
C GLU A 68 -12.95 -13.35 -8.74
N ILE A 69 -13.12 -12.29 -9.54
CA ILE A 69 -12.49 -12.16 -10.85
C ILE A 69 -10.97 -12.27 -10.73
N THR A 70 -10.39 -11.61 -9.73
CA THR A 70 -8.95 -11.64 -9.49
C THR A 70 -8.47 -13.05 -9.14
N VAL A 71 -9.19 -13.75 -8.26
CA VAL A 71 -8.89 -15.14 -7.89
C VAL A 71 -8.93 -16.06 -9.11
N VAL A 72 -9.98 -16.00 -9.92
CA VAL A 72 -10.13 -16.89 -11.07
C VAL A 72 -9.14 -16.56 -12.19
N LEU A 73 -8.86 -15.27 -12.42
CA LEU A 73 -7.82 -14.86 -13.36
C LEU A 73 -6.42 -15.27 -12.87
N ALA A 74 -6.13 -15.15 -11.57
CA ALA A 74 -4.87 -15.61 -11.00
C ALA A 74 -4.72 -17.13 -11.08
N GLN A 75 -5.81 -17.90 -10.94
CA GLN A 75 -5.82 -19.36 -11.11
C GLN A 75 -5.70 -19.81 -12.57
N SER A 76 -5.93 -18.92 -13.53
CA SER A 76 -5.57 -19.21 -14.92
C SER A 76 -4.03 -19.26 -15.00
N ASN A 77 -3.45 -20.31 -15.62
CA ASN A 77 -1.99 -20.47 -15.83
C ASN A 77 -1.35 -19.38 -16.72
N LEU A 78 -1.97 -18.21 -16.82
CA LEU A 78 -1.57 -17.08 -17.63
C LEU A 78 -0.82 -16.02 -16.81
N GLY A 79 -0.85 -16.12 -15.47
CA GLY A 79 -0.14 -15.22 -14.55
C GLY A 79 -0.40 -13.72 -14.79
N PRO A 80 -1.65 -13.27 -14.99
CA PRO A 80 -1.91 -11.88 -15.35
C PRO A 80 -1.53 -10.95 -14.22
N VAL A 81 -0.73 -9.91 -14.52
CA VAL A 81 -0.53 -8.78 -13.62
C VAL A 81 -1.83 -7.97 -13.61
N ILE A 82 -2.57 -8.09 -12.51
CA ILE A 82 -3.81 -7.34 -12.29
C ILE A 82 -3.47 -6.00 -11.68
N VAL A 83 -3.59 -4.96 -12.48
CA VAL A 83 -3.45 -3.58 -12.04
C VAL A 83 -4.80 -3.13 -11.50
N SER A 84 -4.92 -2.97 -10.17
CA SER A 84 -6.11 -2.41 -9.54
C SER A 84 -6.14 -0.92 -9.83
N ALA A 85 -7.10 -0.42 -10.60
CA ALA A 85 -7.31 1.00 -10.82
C ALA A 85 -8.68 1.42 -10.28
N ARG A 86 -8.80 1.86 -9.03
CA ARG A 86 -9.98 2.55 -8.46
C ARG A 86 -10.04 4.04 -8.86
N SER A 87 -8.98 4.60 -9.43
CA SER A 87 -8.78 6.04 -9.67
C SER A 87 -8.73 6.46 -11.13
N LEU A 88 -8.93 5.55 -12.10
CA LEU A 88 -9.29 6.01 -13.44
C LEU A 88 -10.64 6.71 -13.35
N PRO A 89 -10.83 7.88 -13.98
CA PRO A 89 -12.12 8.56 -14.00
C PRO A 89 -13.18 7.56 -14.43
N SER A 90 -14.31 7.48 -13.69
CA SER A 90 -15.48 6.71 -14.12
C SER A 90 -15.71 7.05 -15.59
N PRO A 91 -15.61 6.09 -16.52
CA PRO A 91 -15.72 6.42 -17.92
C PRO A 91 -17.18 6.76 -18.20
N GLY A 92 -17.58 8.00 -17.92
CA GLY A 92 -18.64 8.65 -18.67
C GLY A 92 -18.15 8.73 -20.10
N THR A 93 -18.26 7.63 -20.86
CA THR A 93 -17.86 7.55 -22.28
C THR A 93 -16.51 8.23 -22.57
N GLY A 94 -15.50 8.00 -21.71
CA GLY A 94 -14.26 8.78 -21.69
C GLY A 94 -13.23 8.29 -22.71
N SER A 95 -13.34 8.80 -23.94
CA SER A 95 -12.40 8.80 -25.09
C SER A 95 -11.48 7.58 -25.28
N PHE A 96 -11.61 6.94 -26.43
CA PHE A 96 -10.71 5.91 -26.98
C PHE A 96 -9.20 6.24 -26.81
N SER A 97 -8.85 7.53 -26.77
CA SER A 97 -7.49 8.00 -26.48
C SER A 97 -7.00 7.65 -25.07
N LEU A 98 -7.84 7.79 -24.04
CA LEU A 98 -7.48 7.51 -22.65
C LEU A 98 -7.21 6.01 -22.46
N LEU A 99 -8.09 5.15 -22.98
CA LEU A 99 -7.92 3.70 -22.91
C LEU A 99 -6.66 3.22 -23.64
N LYS A 100 -6.31 3.85 -24.77
CA LYS A 100 -5.06 3.55 -25.49
C LYS A 100 -3.82 4.00 -24.72
N THR A 101 -3.87 5.18 -24.10
CA THR A 101 -2.78 5.67 -23.25
C THR A 101 -2.56 4.74 -22.08
N VAL A 102 -3.63 4.39 -21.36
CA VAL A 102 -3.60 3.49 -20.20
C VAL A 102 -3.11 2.09 -20.61
N ALA A 103 -3.61 1.53 -21.71
CA ALA A 103 -3.12 0.23 -22.20
C ALA A 103 -1.62 0.24 -22.54
N ARG A 104 -1.12 1.32 -23.16
CA ARG A 104 0.31 1.48 -23.46
C ARG A 104 1.16 1.69 -22.21
N GLU A 105 0.71 2.54 -21.30
CA GLU A 105 1.42 2.91 -20.07
C GLU A 105 1.65 1.72 -19.16
N PHE A 106 0.64 0.84 -19.03
CA PHE A 106 0.73 -0.39 -18.24
C PHE A 106 1.18 -1.61 -19.05
N GLU A 107 1.50 -1.42 -20.35
CA GLU A 107 1.77 -2.47 -21.35
C GLU A 107 0.71 -3.60 -21.30
N ALA A 108 -0.55 -3.25 -21.06
CA ALA A 108 -1.64 -4.19 -20.90
C ALA A 108 -1.95 -4.88 -22.23
N SER A 109 -1.90 -6.21 -22.25
CA SER A 109 -2.34 -6.99 -23.42
C SER A 109 -3.85 -6.96 -23.58
N LEU A 110 -4.56 -6.92 -22.45
CA LEU A 110 -6.01 -6.94 -22.35
C LEU A 110 -6.49 -5.92 -21.32
N LEU A 111 -7.59 -5.25 -21.60
CA LEU A 111 -8.33 -4.44 -20.63
C LEU A 111 -9.63 -5.17 -20.26
N LEU A 112 -9.90 -5.32 -18.96
CA LEU A 112 -11.18 -5.85 -18.48
C LEU A 112 -12.05 -4.70 -17.97
N ARG A 113 -13.13 -4.41 -18.69
CA ARG A 113 -14.16 -3.45 -18.29
C ARG A 113 -15.32 -4.19 -17.63
N VAL A 114 -15.74 -3.75 -16.46
CA VAL A 114 -16.92 -4.27 -15.76
C VAL A 114 -17.85 -3.11 -15.41
N THR A 115 -19.12 -3.23 -15.78
CA THR A 115 -20.17 -2.27 -15.47
C THR A 115 -21.27 -2.98 -14.70
N LEU A 116 -21.64 -2.44 -13.54
CA LEU A 116 -22.76 -2.90 -12.73
C LEU A 116 -23.89 -1.87 -12.82
N ARG A 117 -25.10 -2.30 -13.16
CA ARG A 117 -26.28 -1.43 -13.20
C ARG A 117 -27.39 -2.04 -12.37
N TYR A 118 -27.82 -1.30 -11.35
CA TYR A 118 -28.99 -1.68 -10.58
C TYR A 118 -30.27 -1.10 -11.21
N THR A 119 -31.31 -1.92 -11.28
CA THR A 119 -32.61 -1.56 -11.90
C THR A 119 -33.77 -1.58 -10.90
N GLY A 120 -33.49 -1.64 -9.60
CA GLY A 120 -34.50 -1.74 -8.54
C GLY A 120 -34.94 -3.16 -8.21
N THR A 121 -34.99 -4.05 -9.22
CA THR A 121 -35.37 -5.47 -9.05
C THR A 121 -34.24 -6.43 -9.40
N ALA A 122 -33.27 -5.98 -10.22
CA ALA A 122 -32.14 -6.79 -10.64
C ALA A 122 -30.86 -5.95 -10.77
N THR A 123 -29.72 -6.61 -10.53
CA THR A 123 -28.37 -6.11 -10.84
C THR A 123 -27.92 -6.71 -12.16
N ARG A 124 -27.66 -5.86 -13.15
CA ARG A 124 -27.08 -6.27 -14.42
C ARG A 124 -25.58 -6.05 -14.38
N ILE A 125 -24.81 -7.08 -14.67
CA ILE A 125 -23.36 -7.06 -14.73
C ILE A 125 -22.98 -7.23 -16.20
N PHE A 126 -22.26 -6.26 -16.74
CA PHE A 126 -21.71 -6.31 -18.07
C PHE A 126 -20.19 -6.36 -17.98
N MET A 127 -19.60 -7.42 -18.50
CA MET A 127 -18.15 -7.59 -18.54
C MET A 127 -17.71 -7.57 -19.99
N GLN A 128 -16.61 -6.88 -20.26
CA GLN A 128 -16.06 -6.74 -21.60
C GLN A 128 -14.55 -6.78 -21.54
N MET A 129 -13.96 -7.61 -22.40
CA MET A 129 -12.53 -7.69 -22.57
C MET A 129 -12.14 -7.03 -23.89
N LEU A 130 -11.21 -6.09 -23.81
CA LEU A 130 -10.70 -5.32 -24.95
C LEU A 130 -9.24 -5.69 -25.20
N ASP A 131 -8.83 -5.77 -26.46
CA ASP A 131 -7.41 -5.86 -26.82
C ASP A 131 -6.69 -4.54 -26.50
N GLY A 132 -5.52 -4.59 -25.86
CA GLY A 132 -4.79 -3.37 -25.47
C GLY A 132 -4.25 -2.53 -26.63
N GLU A 133 -4.10 -3.10 -27.83
CA GLU A 133 -3.51 -2.44 -28.99
C GLU A 133 -4.56 -1.63 -29.79
N ASP A 134 -5.66 -2.28 -30.14
CA ASP A 134 -6.70 -1.69 -30.99
C ASP A 134 -8.03 -1.42 -30.24
N LEU A 135 -8.12 -1.80 -28.97
CA LEU A 135 -9.30 -1.68 -28.10
C LEU A 135 -10.55 -2.38 -28.65
N LYS A 136 -10.39 -3.32 -29.58
CA LYS A 136 -11.54 -4.12 -30.03
C LYS A 136 -11.98 -5.04 -28.91
N SER A 137 -13.29 -5.14 -28.75
CA SER A 137 -13.88 -6.12 -27.85
C SER A 137 -13.62 -7.52 -28.41
N ILE A 138 -12.85 -8.30 -27.68
CA ILE A 138 -12.56 -9.70 -28.01
C ILE A 138 -13.55 -10.65 -27.35
N TRP A 139 -14.15 -10.22 -26.23
CA TRP A 139 -15.16 -10.95 -25.50
C TRP A 139 -16.05 -9.99 -24.73
N SER A 140 -17.31 -10.35 -24.56
CA SER A 140 -18.23 -9.66 -23.67
C SER A 140 -19.26 -10.62 -23.14
N HIS A 141 -19.71 -10.40 -21.91
CA HIS A 141 -20.75 -11.19 -21.29
C HIS A 141 -21.67 -10.32 -20.45
N ARG A 142 -22.95 -10.68 -20.44
CA ARG A 142 -23.98 -10.01 -19.65
C ARG A 142 -24.63 -11.01 -18.71
N LEU A 143 -24.68 -10.65 -17.44
CA LEU A 143 -25.40 -11.37 -16.40
C LEU A 143 -26.49 -10.47 -15.82
N ASP A 144 -27.72 -10.96 -15.78
CA ASP A 144 -28.81 -10.31 -15.05
C ASP A 144 -29.07 -11.11 -13.77
N ARG A 145 -28.95 -10.47 -12.60
CA ARG A 145 -29.17 -11.08 -11.27
C ARG A 145 -30.39 -10.46 -10.60
N GLU A 146 -31.39 -11.26 -10.24
CA GLU A 146 -32.52 -10.79 -9.44
C GLU A 146 -32.14 -10.53 -7.98
N SER A 147 -32.67 -9.43 -7.41
CA SER A 147 -32.35 -8.91 -6.07
C SER A 147 -32.82 -9.80 -4.91
N THR A 148 -33.65 -10.81 -5.17
CA THR A 148 -34.29 -11.68 -4.15
C THR A 148 -33.51 -12.97 -3.85
N ALA A 149 -32.48 -13.29 -4.65
CA ALA A 149 -31.69 -14.50 -4.45
C ALA A 149 -30.76 -14.35 -3.23
N ARG A 150 -31.23 -14.86 -2.08
CA ARG A 150 -30.45 -15.11 -0.83
C ARG A 150 -29.29 -16.10 -0.98
N SER A 151 -28.95 -16.53 -2.20
CA SER A 151 -27.83 -17.43 -2.44
C SER A 151 -26.52 -16.63 -2.45
N SER A 152 -25.63 -16.99 -1.53
CA SER A 152 -24.28 -16.45 -1.33
C SER A 152 -23.26 -16.98 -2.35
N THR A 153 -23.72 -17.48 -3.50
CA THR A 153 -22.84 -18.07 -4.51
C THR A 153 -23.04 -17.29 -5.78
N LEU A 154 -22.05 -16.46 -6.15
CA LEU A 154 -21.86 -16.12 -7.55
C LEU A 154 -21.84 -17.45 -8.29
N THR A 155 -22.85 -17.73 -9.12
CA THR A 155 -22.86 -18.93 -9.95
C THR A 155 -21.53 -18.94 -10.67
N TRP A 156 -20.66 -19.93 -10.41
CA TRP A 156 -19.25 -20.04 -10.81
C TRP A 156 -18.96 -19.85 -12.32
N PHE A 157 -20.02 -19.91 -13.14
CA PHE A 157 -19.99 -20.01 -14.60
C PHE A 157 -19.44 -18.79 -15.38
N PRO A 158 -19.70 -17.51 -15.02
CA PRO A 158 -19.24 -16.35 -15.79
C PRO A 158 -17.75 -16.08 -15.65
N VAL A 159 -17.17 -16.39 -14.47
CA VAL A 159 -15.76 -16.11 -14.19
C VAL A 159 -14.86 -17.19 -14.81
N THR A 160 -15.32 -18.44 -14.87
CA THR A 160 -14.65 -19.48 -15.68
C THR A 160 -14.68 -19.16 -17.17
N ALA A 161 -15.81 -18.66 -17.69
CA ALA A 161 -15.93 -18.22 -19.08
C ALA A 161 -15.00 -17.03 -19.40
N LEU A 162 -14.78 -16.13 -18.43
CA LEU A 162 -13.77 -15.09 -18.52
C LEU A 162 -12.37 -15.71 -18.65
N ALA A 163 -12.00 -16.67 -17.79
CA ALA A 163 -10.73 -17.37 -17.89
C ALA A 163 -10.57 -18.18 -19.19
N ASP A 164 -11.65 -18.76 -19.74
CA ASP A 164 -11.65 -19.42 -21.05
C ASP A 164 -11.40 -18.41 -22.18
N ALA A 165 -12.05 -17.25 -22.17
CA ALA A 165 -11.86 -16.21 -23.17
C ALA A 165 -10.43 -15.64 -23.18
N VAL A 166 -9.86 -15.43 -21.99
CA VAL A 166 -8.46 -15.03 -21.84
C VAL A 166 -7.54 -16.13 -22.40
N ARG A 167 -7.80 -17.40 -22.09
CA ARG A 167 -7.02 -18.54 -22.61
C ARG A 167 -7.09 -18.65 -24.13
N GLU A 168 -8.28 -18.50 -24.72
CA GLU A 168 -8.46 -18.54 -26.16
C GLU A 168 -7.69 -17.42 -26.85
N HIS A 169 -7.75 -16.19 -26.31
CA HIS A 169 -7.00 -15.08 -26.87
C HIS A 169 -5.48 -15.28 -26.74
N ALA A 170 -5.00 -15.79 -25.60
CA ALA A 170 -3.59 -16.13 -25.40
C ALA A 170 -3.11 -17.21 -26.38
N GLY A 171 -3.93 -18.24 -26.64
CA GLY A 171 -3.65 -19.32 -27.60
C GLY A 171 -3.70 -18.88 -29.07
N ARG A 172 -4.42 -17.80 -29.40
CA ARG A 172 -4.40 -17.19 -30.74
C ARG A 172 -3.13 -16.37 -30.98
N ARG A 173 -2.57 -15.74 -29.94
CA ARG A 173 -1.31 -14.97 -30.01
C ARG A 173 -0.05 -15.85 -29.96
N ARG A 174 -0.08 -16.93 -29.17
CA ARG A 174 0.97 -17.95 -29.14
C ARG A 174 0.49 -19.13 -29.96
N GLY A 175 0.88 -19.22 -31.24
CA GLY A 175 0.45 -20.30 -32.13
C GLY A 175 0.44 -21.67 -31.43
N ALA A 176 -0.73 -22.31 -31.44
CA ALA A 176 -1.09 -23.61 -30.87
C ALA A 176 0.02 -24.32 -30.01
N ALA A 177 0.30 -23.78 -28.83
CA ALA A 177 1.08 -24.50 -27.82
C ALA A 177 0.10 -25.25 -26.91
N THR A 178 0.18 -26.58 -26.91
CA THR A 178 -0.51 -27.46 -25.98
C THR A 178 -0.23 -27.07 -24.53
N GLN A 179 -1.29 -27.06 -23.71
CA GLN A 179 -1.24 -26.77 -22.28
C GLN A 179 -0.26 -27.71 -21.56
N PRO A 180 0.74 -27.19 -20.84
CA PRO A 180 1.27 -27.92 -19.70
C PRO A 180 0.18 -27.95 -18.62
N ALA A 181 0.02 -29.07 -17.93
CA ALA A 181 -0.66 -29.09 -16.64
C ALA A 181 -0.10 -27.97 -15.75
N ALA A 182 -0.90 -27.37 -14.86
CA ALA A 182 -0.40 -26.36 -13.93
C ALA A 182 0.82 -26.93 -13.18
N ASP A 183 2.01 -26.52 -13.60
CA ASP A 183 3.24 -26.92 -12.95
C ASP A 183 3.35 -26.13 -11.64
N LYS A 184 4.19 -26.63 -10.72
CA LYS A 184 4.35 -26.01 -9.40
C LYS A 184 4.78 -24.54 -9.51
N ASP A 185 5.50 -24.19 -10.56
CA ASP A 185 5.96 -22.83 -10.80
C ASP A 185 4.82 -21.88 -11.19
N SER A 186 3.90 -22.31 -12.07
CA SER A 186 2.68 -21.56 -12.38
C SER A 186 1.80 -21.37 -11.14
N LEU A 187 1.62 -22.40 -10.32
CA LEU A 187 0.85 -22.29 -9.07
C LEU A 187 1.52 -21.37 -8.04
N SER A 188 2.85 -21.41 -7.95
CA SER A 188 3.61 -20.48 -7.09
C SER A 188 3.40 -19.03 -7.51
N LEU A 189 3.44 -18.74 -8.81
CA LEU A 189 3.20 -17.40 -9.34
C LEU A 189 1.76 -16.92 -9.04
N SER A 190 0.77 -17.80 -9.19
CA SER A 190 -0.62 -17.49 -8.83
C SER A 190 -0.77 -17.18 -7.34
N ALA A 191 -0.16 -18.00 -6.47
CA ALA A 191 -0.16 -17.77 -5.03
C ALA A 191 0.55 -16.45 -4.68
N TYR A 192 1.69 -16.14 -5.30
CA TYR A 192 2.39 -14.86 -5.12
C TYR A 192 1.49 -13.67 -5.47
N ASN A 193 0.83 -13.71 -6.64
CA ASN A 193 -0.06 -12.63 -7.08
C ASN A 193 -1.26 -12.43 -6.14
N LEU A 194 -1.83 -13.53 -5.62
CA LEU A 194 -2.87 -13.46 -4.59
C LEU A 194 -2.35 -12.86 -3.28
N GLY A 195 -1.12 -13.21 -2.89
CA GLY A 195 -0.44 -12.59 -1.76
C GLY A 195 -0.33 -11.07 -1.92
N VAL A 196 0.13 -10.60 -3.09
CA VAL A 196 0.22 -9.16 -3.40
C VAL A 196 -1.15 -8.49 -3.36
N HIS A 197 -2.18 -9.12 -3.92
CA HIS A 197 -3.56 -8.61 -3.91
C HIS A 197 -4.06 -8.36 -2.49
N TYR A 198 -4.02 -9.37 -1.62
CA TYR A 198 -4.49 -9.23 -0.24
C TYR A 198 -3.59 -8.31 0.60
N TRP A 199 -2.29 -8.27 0.30
CA TRP A 199 -1.35 -7.37 0.96
C TRP A 199 -1.66 -5.90 0.67
N ASN A 200 -2.00 -5.56 -0.58
CA ASN A 200 -2.34 -4.18 -0.96
C ASN A 200 -3.59 -3.63 -0.27
N GLN A 201 -4.50 -4.50 0.18
CA GLN A 201 -5.67 -4.08 0.95
C GLN A 201 -5.32 -3.60 2.37
N ARG A 202 -4.19 -4.07 2.94
CA ARG A 202 -3.59 -3.65 4.24
C ARG A 202 -4.55 -3.61 5.44
N SER A 203 -5.50 -4.55 5.52
CA SER A 203 -6.41 -4.65 6.66
C SER A 203 -5.99 -5.79 7.61
N ARG A 204 -6.44 -5.73 8.87
CA ARG A 204 -6.19 -6.80 9.85
C ARG A 204 -6.77 -8.16 9.44
N THR A 205 -7.78 -8.20 8.57
CA THR A 205 -8.40 -9.44 8.08
C THR A 205 -7.76 -9.96 6.79
N THR A 206 -7.15 -9.10 5.98
CA THR A 206 -6.56 -9.47 4.69
C THR A 206 -5.07 -9.80 4.79
N LEU A 207 -4.34 -9.17 5.72
CA LEU A 207 -2.91 -9.40 5.90
C LEU A 207 -2.57 -10.86 6.29
N PRO A 208 -3.35 -11.56 7.15
CA PRO A 208 -3.12 -12.99 7.38
C PRO A 208 -3.25 -13.83 6.11
N LYS A 209 -4.24 -13.54 5.25
CA LYS A 209 -4.39 -14.22 3.95
C LYS A 209 -3.19 -13.98 3.06
N ALA A 210 -2.69 -12.74 3.01
CA ALA A 210 -1.51 -12.40 2.23
C ALA A 210 -0.28 -13.21 2.66
N LEU A 211 -0.05 -13.33 3.97
CA LEU A 211 1.02 -14.17 4.52
C LEU A 211 0.87 -15.62 4.05
N THR A 212 -0.31 -16.22 4.22
CA THR A 212 -0.57 -17.60 3.79
C THR A 212 -0.27 -17.81 2.30
N TYR A 213 -0.74 -16.91 1.43
CA TYR A 213 -0.47 -17.04 0.00
C TYR A 213 1.01 -16.87 -0.37
N PHE A 214 1.74 -16.01 0.33
CA PHE A 214 3.19 -15.91 0.13
C PHE A 214 3.94 -17.15 0.67
N GLU A 215 3.48 -17.74 1.77
CA GLU A 215 4.01 -19.00 2.32
C GLU A 215 3.76 -20.16 1.34
N ASP A 216 2.56 -20.26 0.78
CA ASP A 216 2.20 -21.22 -0.27
C ASP A 216 3.08 -21.04 -1.51
N ALA A 217 3.30 -19.80 -1.94
CA ALA A 217 4.16 -19.50 -3.10
C ALA A 217 5.60 -20.01 -2.88
N VAL A 218 6.17 -19.80 -1.69
CA VAL A 218 7.50 -20.31 -1.32
C VAL A 218 7.52 -21.83 -1.18
N ALA A 219 6.46 -22.43 -0.64
CA ALA A 219 6.36 -23.89 -0.52
C ALA A 219 6.27 -24.58 -1.89
N LEU A 220 5.57 -23.96 -2.84
CA LEU A 220 5.44 -24.43 -4.22
C LEU A 220 6.73 -24.24 -5.03
N ASN A 221 7.38 -23.08 -4.88
CA ASN A 221 8.67 -22.78 -5.50
C ASN A 221 9.63 -22.11 -4.51
N PRO A 222 10.52 -22.89 -3.85
CA PRO A 222 11.51 -22.37 -2.91
C PRO A 222 12.59 -21.45 -3.51
N ASN A 223 12.62 -21.30 -4.84
CA ASN A 223 13.55 -20.40 -5.54
C ASN A 223 12.87 -19.11 -6.04
N CYS A 224 11.58 -18.89 -5.72
CA CYS A 224 10.86 -17.67 -6.06
C CYS A 224 11.28 -16.51 -5.15
N ALA A 225 12.19 -15.65 -5.63
CA ALA A 225 12.71 -14.52 -4.86
C ALA A 225 11.61 -13.51 -4.49
N GLU A 226 10.67 -13.28 -5.40
CA GLU A 226 9.54 -12.37 -5.26
C GLU A 226 8.59 -12.80 -4.15
N ALA A 227 8.37 -14.12 -3.97
CA ALA A 227 7.55 -14.64 -2.88
C ALA A 227 8.18 -14.36 -1.50
N TYR A 228 9.49 -14.54 -1.37
CA TYR A 228 10.20 -14.14 -0.15
C TYR A 228 10.17 -12.62 0.09
N ALA A 229 10.26 -11.81 -0.97
CA ALA A 229 10.08 -10.36 -0.86
C ALA A 229 8.65 -9.98 -0.41
N GLY A 230 7.65 -10.71 -0.90
CA GLY A 230 6.26 -10.64 -0.46
C GLY A 230 6.11 -10.93 1.04
N LEU A 231 6.70 -12.04 1.51
CA LEU A 231 6.75 -12.38 2.95
C LEU A 231 7.37 -11.25 3.78
N ALA A 232 8.52 -10.72 3.37
CA ALA A 232 9.19 -9.65 4.09
C ALA A 232 8.29 -8.40 4.25
N ASN A 233 7.64 -7.98 3.17
CA ASN A 233 6.70 -6.86 3.18
C ASN A 233 5.43 -7.14 4.00
N ALA A 234 4.91 -8.36 3.94
CA ALA A 234 3.76 -8.79 4.71
C ALA A 234 4.07 -8.78 6.22
N TYR A 235 5.25 -9.28 6.64
CA TYR A 235 5.71 -9.24 8.03
C TYR A 235 5.81 -7.81 8.58
N VAL A 236 6.32 -6.86 7.79
CA VAL A 236 6.29 -5.43 8.17
C VAL A 236 4.85 -4.95 8.38
N SER A 237 3.93 -5.32 7.48
CA SER A 237 2.55 -4.82 7.52
C SER A 237 1.72 -5.41 8.65
N VAL A 238 1.91 -6.70 9.00
CA VAL A 238 1.25 -7.33 10.16
C VAL A 238 1.74 -6.76 11.48
N SER A 239 3.01 -6.36 11.58
CA SER A 239 3.54 -5.65 12.74
C SER A 239 2.88 -4.28 12.93
N PHE A 240 2.83 -3.45 11.87
CA PHE A 240 2.13 -2.15 11.91
C PHE A 240 0.65 -2.27 12.29
N ASN A 241 0.06 -3.44 12.06
CA ASN A 241 -1.33 -3.73 12.36
C ASN A 241 -1.53 -4.51 13.67
N ASP A 242 -0.55 -4.65 14.56
CA ASP A 242 -0.66 -5.35 15.85
C ASP A 242 -1.10 -6.82 15.73
N LEU A 243 -0.63 -7.55 14.70
CA LEU A 243 -0.96 -8.96 14.48
C LEU A 243 0.17 -9.92 14.88
N ILE A 244 1.41 -9.42 14.95
CA ILE A 244 2.61 -10.15 15.38
C ILE A 244 3.45 -9.18 16.22
N PRO A 245 4.16 -9.64 17.28
CA PRO A 245 5.08 -8.78 18.02
C PRO A 245 6.12 -8.13 17.10
N PRO A 246 6.46 -6.85 17.28
CA PRO A 246 7.31 -6.14 16.33
C PRO A 246 8.69 -6.77 16.14
N ARG A 247 9.28 -7.29 17.22
CA ARG A 247 10.59 -7.95 17.20
C ARG A 247 10.59 -9.23 16.36
N ASP A 248 9.57 -10.05 16.53
CA ASP A 248 9.40 -11.30 15.77
C ASP A 248 9.15 -11.01 14.29
N ALA A 249 8.31 -10.02 14.01
CA ALA A 249 8.06 -9.57 12.65
C ALA A 249 9.33 -9.01 11.99
N ALA A 250 10.13 -8.23 12.71
CA ALA A 250 11.41 -7.70 12.22
C ALA A 250 12.39 -8.83 11.87
N LEU A 251 12.51 -9.85 12.74
CA LEU A 251 13.36 -11.01 12.49
C LEU A 251 12.91 -11.79 11.25
N LYS A 252 11.62 -12.16 11.18
CA LYS A 252 11.07 -12.90 10.04
C LYS A 252 11.16 -12.11 8.73
N ALA A 253 10.91 -10.81 8.77
CA ALA A 253 11.06 -9.94 7.60
C ALA A 253 12.51 -9.89 7.11
N TYR A 254 13.46 -9.80 8.04
CA TYR A 254 14.89 -9.79 7.73
C TYR A 254 15.35 -11.13 7.14
N GLU A 255 14.95 -12.25 7.72
CA GLU A 255 15.27 -13.59 7.18
C GLU A 255 14.72 -13.78 5.77
N ALA A 256 13.45 -13.41 5.56
CA ALA A 256 12.80 -13.52 4.26
C ALA A 256 13.50 -12.64 3.20
N VAL A 257 13.81 -11.38 3.52
CA VAL A 257 14.46 -10.48 2.54
C VAL A 257 15.89 -10.89 2.24
N GLN A 258 16.63 -11.44 3.21
CA GLN A 258 17.96 -11.99 2.98
C GLN A 258 17.92 -13.19 2.02
N LYS A 259 16.91 -14.05 2.15
CA LYS A 259 16.70 -15.15 1.21
C LYS A 259 16.34 -14.64 -0.19
N ALA A 260 15.45 -13.64 -0.28
CA ALA A 260 15.06 -13.00 -1.53
C ALA A 260 16.27 -12.40 -2.28
N VAL A 261 17.12 -11.64 -1.57
CA VAL A 261 18.33 -11.01 -2.14
C VAL A 261 19.33 -12.07 -2.63
N LYS A 262 19.50 -13.18 -1.90
CA LYS A 262 20.37 -14.28 -2.33
C LYS A 262 19.89 -14.95 -3.62
N LEU A 263 18.58 -15.02 -3.82
CA LEU A 263 17.98 -15.64 -5.00
C LEU A 263 18.01 -14.70 -6.21
N ASN A 264 17.62 -13.44 -6.03
CA ASN A 264 17.63 -12.44 -7.10
C ASN A 264 17.67 -11.00 -6.56
N LYS A 265 18.88 -10.46 -6.37
CA LYS A 265 19.09 -9.09 -5.87
C LYS A 265 18.64 -7.99 -6.84
N ASP A 266 18.56 -8.28 -8.14
CA ASP A 266 18.28 -7.27 -9.16
C ASP A 266 16.76 -7.11 -9.40
N SER A 267 15.95 -8.01 -8.85
CA SER A 267 14.49 -7.96 -8.90
C SER A 267 13.95 -6.75 -8.13
N LEU A 268 13.09 -5.97 -8.78
CA LEU A 268 12.50 -4.75 -8.19
C LEU A 268 11.64 -5.05 -6.94
N PRO A 269 10.75 -6.08 -6.91
CA PRO A 269 10.10 -6.52 -5.68
C PRO A 269 11.07 -6.82 -4.55
N VAL A 270 12.22 -7.44 -4.84
CA VAL A 270 13.25 -7.75 -3.85
C VAL A 270 13.93 -6.48 -3.33
N ARG A 271 14.32 -5.56 -4.22
CA ARG A 271 14.91 -4.27 -3.81
C ARG A 271 13.94 -3.41 -2.99
N THR A 272 12.67 -3.33 -3.37
CA THR A 272 11.66 -2.58 -2.59
C THR A 272 11.41 -3.23 -1.22
N ALA A 273 11.35 -4.55 -1.13
CA ALA A 273 11.29 -5.25 0.15
C ALA A 273 12.52 -4.99 1.02
N LEU A 274 13.73 -4.98 0.41
CA LEU A 274 14.97 -4.67 1.10
C LEU A 274 14.93 -3.27 1.70
N VAL A 275 14.61 -2.24 0.91
CA VAL A 275 14.46 -0.86 1.43
C VAL A 275 13.45 -0.80 2.57
N ASN A 276 12.31 -1.47 2.43
CA ASN A 276 11.27 -1.47 3.45
C ASN A 276 11.75 -2.09 4.78
N VAL A 277 12.47 -3.21 4.73
CA VAL A 277 13.04 -3.88 5.91
C VAL A 277 14.19 -3.07 6.52
N LEU A 278 15.09 -2.53 5.69
CA LEU A 278 16.19 -1.69 6.17
C LEU A 278 15.66 -0.46 6.90
N THR A 279 14.57 0.13 6.40
CA THR A 279 13.96 1.33 6.99
C THR A 279 13.22 1.02 8.30
N ASN A 280 12.35 0.01 8.30
CA ASN A 280 11.40 -0.22 9.40
C ASN A 280 11.87 -1.22 10.45
N CYS A 281 12.69 -2.21 10.08
CA CYS A 281 13.08 -3.31 10.96
C CYS A 281 14.49 -3.14 11.53
N THR A 282 15.47 -2.84 10.66
CA THR A 282 16.89 -2.82 11.07
C THR A 282 17.41 -1.42 11.35
N TRP A 283 16.74 -0.38 10.82
CA TRP A 283 17.16 1.03 10.86
C TRP A 283 18.49 1.32 10.16
N ASP A 284 18.83 0.51 9.14
CA ASP A 284 19.98 0.75 8.28
C ASP A 284 19.59 1.75 7.17
N TRP A 285 19.34 2.99 7.59
CA TRP A 285 18.87 4.07 6.72
C TRP A 285 19.90 4.49 5.67
N ALA A 286 21.19 4.36 5.99
CA ALA A 286 22.27 4.67 5.05
C ALA A 286 22.24 3.72 3.86
N ARG A 287 22.14 2.41 4.10
CA ARG A 287 22.00 1.43 3.03
C ARG A 287 20.66 1.54 2.31
N ALA A 288 19.56 1.77 3.03
CA ALA A 288 18.26 1.98 2.41
C ALA A 288 18.30 3.15 1.41
N GLU A 289 18.95 4.25 1.78
CA GLU A 289 19.08 5.43 0.91
C GLU A 289 19.96 5.15 -0.30
N GLN A 290 21.06 4.41 -0.11
CA GLN A 290 21.91 3.97 -1.22
C GLN A 290 21.11 3.16 -2.26
N GLU A 291 20.28 2.21 -1.82
CA GLU A 291 19.44 1.39 -2.70
C GLU A 291 18.38 2.23 -3.43
N CYS A 292 17.74 3.18 -2.73
CA CYS A 292 16.79 4.12 -3.33
C CYS A 292 17.46 5.00 -4.39
N ARG A 293 18.60 5.63 -4.07
CA ARG A 293 19.34 6.50 -4.99
C ARG A 293 19.83 5.74 -6.21
N ALA A 294 20.41 4.55 -6.02
CA ALA A 294 20.85 3.70 -7.12
C ALA A 294 19.68 3.33 -8.05
N SER A 295 18.49 3.07 -7.50
CA SER A 295 17.28 2.81 -8.29
C SER A 295 16.85 4.04 -9.10
N VAL A 296 16.84 5.23 -8.49
CA VAL A 296 16.48 6.49 -9.17
C VAL A 296 17.50 6.86 -10.24
N GLU A 297 18.80 6.73 -9.97
CA GLU A 297 19.90 6.99 -10.91
C GLU A 297 19.87 6.04 -12.11
N ALA A 298 19.47 4.78 -11.88
CA ALA A 298 19.24 3.80 -12.94
C ALA A 298 17.94 4.07 -13.74
N GLY A 299 17.19 5.12 -13.42
CA GLY A 299 15.96 5.50 -14.12
C GLY A 299 14.75 4.65 -13.77
N VAL A 300 14.76 3.92 -12.64
CA VAL A 300 13.62 3.10 -12.21
C VAL A 300 12.45 4.00 -11.78
N MET A 301 11.40 4.04 -12.59
CA MET A 301 10.17 4.79 -12.32
C MET A 301 9.11 3.90 -11.66
N ASP A 302 9.41 3.39 -10.47
CA ASP A 302 8.49 2.54 -9.68
C ASP A 302 7.87 3.33 -8.52
N ALA A 303 6.55 3.38 -8.49
CA ALA A 303 5.80 4.16 -7.50
C ALA A 303 6.06 3.67 -6.07
N ARG A 304 6.23 2.36 -5.86
CA ARG A 304 6.50 1.78 -4.54
C ARG A 304 7.91 2.14 -4.05
N MET A 305 8.93 2.04 -4.89
CA MET A 305 10.30 2.47 -4.58
C MET A 305 10.34 3.95 -4.19
N ILE A 306 9.69 4.82 -4.98
CA ILE A 306 9.65 6.26 -4.71
C ILE A 306 8.87 6.56 -3.42
N GLN A 307 7.77 5.84 -3.16
CA GLN A 307 7.02 5.95 -1.91
C GLN A 307 7.86 5.51 -0.69
N LEU A 308 8.63 4.43 -0.81
CA LEU A 308 9.54 3.99 0.25
C LEU A 308 10.67 4.99 0.48
N TYR A 309 11.20 5.59 -0.60
CA TYR A 309 12.21 6.63 -0.49
C TYR A 309 11.63 7.87 0.24
N SER A 310 10.41 8.29 -0.11
CA SER A 310 9.67 9.32 0.63
C SER A 310 9.57 9.00 2.13
N SER A 311 9.23 7.76 2.48
CA SER A 311 9.18 7.32 3.88
C SER A 311 10.53 7.47 4.57
N LEU A 312 11.59 6.98 3.94
CA LEU A 312 12.94 7.00 4.49
C LEU A 312 13.43 8.42 4.75
N VAL A 313 13.35 9.30 3.75
CA VAL A 313 13.83 10.69 3.91
C VAL A 313 12.98 11.45 4.92
N GLY A 314 11.68 11.14 5.00
CA GLY A 314 10.78 11.69 6.02
C GLY A 314 11.17 11.29 7.44
N CYS A 315 11.60 10.05 7.67
CA CYS A 315 12.10 9.59 8.97
C CYS A 315 13.42 10.27 9.38
N GLN A 316 14.17 10.79 8.40
CA GLN A 316 15.41 11.55 8.61
C GLN A 316 15.17 13.07 8.72
N GLY A 317 13.92 13.52 8.80
CA GLY A 317 13.56 14.93 8.94
C GLY A 317 13.52 15.73 7.63
N ARG A 318 13.76 15.11 6.47
CA ARG A 318 13.74 15.77 5.16
C ARG A 318 12.32 15.81 4.61
N HIS A 319 11.42 16.50 5.31
CA HIS A 319 9.98 16.42 5.06
C HIS A 319 9.53 17.04 3.73
N GLU A 320 10.18 18.11 3.26
CA GLU A 320 9.89 18.70 1.93
C GLU A 320 10.24 17.74 0.80
N GLU A 321 11.40 17.08 0.89
CA GLU A 321 11.82 16.03 -0.04
C GLU A 321 10.85 14.84 0.01
N ALA A 322 10.48 14.41 1.23
CA ALA A 322 9.51 13.34 1.44
C ALA A 322 8.17 13.64 0.77
N LEU A 323 7.68 14.87 0.90
CA LEU A 323 6.42 15.32 0.30
C LEU A 323 6.49 15.30 -1.23
N SER A 324 7.57 15.84 -1.80
CA SER A 324 7.79 15.84 -3.26
C SER A 324 7.80 14.42 -3.83
N LEU A 325 8.53 13.51 -3.17
CA LEU A 325 8.58 12.10 -3.54
C LEU A 325 7.22 11.41 -3.36
N ALA A 326 6.48 11.66 -2.27
CA ALA A 326 5.16 11.08 -2.04
C ALA A 326 4.15 11.52 -3.11
N MET A 327 4.15 12.81 -3.46
CA MET A 327 3.31 13.33 -4.55
C MET A 327 3.72 12.74 -5.90
N HIS A 328 5.01 12.49 -6.12
CA HIS A 328 5.47 11.81 -7.33
C HIS A 328 5.01 10.35 -7.38
N ALA A 329 5.18 9.59 -6.30
CA ALA A 329 4.69 8.23 -6.20
C ALA A 329 3.17 8.16 -6.44
N LEU A 330 2.40 9.10 -5.89
CA LEU A 330 0.96 9.19 -6.12
C LEU A 330 0.60 9.48 -7.58
N ARG A 331 1.39 10.29 -8.30
CA ARG A 331 1.18 10.53 -9.74
C ARG A 331 1.48 9.29 -10.58
N LEU A 332 2.48 8.50 -10.19
CA LEU A 332 2.85 7.27 -10.88
C LEU A 332 1.84 6.15 -10.64
N ASP A 333 1.36 6.02 -9.41
CA ASP A 333 0.32 5.07 -9.04
C ASP A 333 -0.59 5.66 -7.96
N PRO A 334 -1.80 6.14 -8.35
CA PRO A 334 -2.74 6.73 -7.39
C PRO A 334 -3.40 5.70 -6.45
N GLU A 335 -3.18 4.41 -6.66
CA GLU A 335 -3.86 3.31 -5.98
C GLU A 335 -3.10 2.78 -4.79
N ILE A 336 -1.80 3.06 -4.71
CA ILE A 336 -0.97 2.67 -3.58
C ILE A 336 -1.50 3.40 -2.34
N PRO A 337 -2.15 2.69 -1.38
CA PRO A 337 -2.75 3.37 -0.23
C PRO A 337 -1.68 4.05 0.64
N ALA A 338 -0.45 3.52 0.61
CA ALA A 338 0.69 4.10 1.29
C ALA A 338 1.07 5.48 0.75
N SER A 339 0.91 5.76 -0.55
CA SER A 339 1.28 7.06 -1.14
C SER A 339 0.41 8.18 -0.55
N HIS A 340 -0.90 7.94 -0.41
CA HIS A 340 -1.81 8.88 0.26
C HIS A 340 -1.45 9.10 1.73
N SER A 341 -1.15 8.03 2.47
CA SER A 341 -0.72 8.17 3.88
C SER A 341 0.63 8.86 4.01
N GLN A 342 1.55 8.71 3.06
CA GLN A 342 2.87 9.37 3.11
C GLN A 342 2.75 10.89 2.95
N ILE A 343 1.86 11.39 2.09
CA ILE A 343 1.65 12.84 1.94
C ILE A 343 1.15 13.43 3.26
N ALA A 344 0.12 12.82 3.86
CA ALA A 344 -0.43 13.30 5.12
C ALA A 344 0.58 13.20 6.29
N GLN A 345 1.39 12.14 6.33
CA GLN A 345 2.48 12.02 7.32
C GLN A 345 3.61 13.03 7.09
N ALA A 346 4.00 13.28 5.84
CA ALA A 346 5.03 14.27 5.53
C ALA A 346 4.62 15.67 6.01
N TYR A 347 3.36 16.07 5.77
CA TYR A 347 2.82 17.32 6.31
C TYR A 347 2.73 17.31 7.84
N LEU A 348 2.26 16.22 8.45
CA LEU A 348 2.17 16.09 9.91
C LEU A 348 3.52 16.29 10.59
N TYR A 349 4.56 15.59 10.13
CA TYR A 349 5.90 15.67 10.72
C TYR A 349 6.64 16.96 10.34
N ALA A 350 6.26 17.63 9.26
CA ALA A 350 6.70 19.00 8.94
C ALA A 350 6.02 20.07 9.81
N GLY A 351 5.00 19.73 10.60
CA GLY A 351 4.22 20.69 11.40
C GLY A 351 3.13 21.44 10.61
N ASP A 352 2.92 21.12 9.33
CA ASP A 352 1.87 21.71 8.51
C ASP A 352 0.55 20.95 8.67
N TYR A 353 -0.08 21.14 9.83
CA TYR A 353 -1.29 20.39 10.20
C TYR A 353 -2.50 20.70 9.31
N ALA A 354 -2.56 21.90 8.73
CA ALA A 354 -3.64 22.29 7.83
C ALA A 354 -3.62 21.44 6.54
N ASN A 355 -2.45 21.32 5.90
CA ASN A 355 -2.31 20.49 4.72
C ASN A 355 -2.33 18.99 5.05
N ALA A 356 -1.85 18.59 6.23
CA ALA A 356 -1.99 17.21 6.72
C ALA A 356 -3.47 16.82 6.82
N LEU A 357 -4.30 17.67 7.41
CA LEU A 357 -5.74 17.45 7.58
C LEU A 357 -6.45 17.29 6.23
N ASN A 358 -6.17 18.19 5.29
CA ASN A 358 -6.74 18.13 3.94
C ASN A 358 -6.33 16.82 3.22
N SER A 359 -5.06 16.44 3.35
CA SER A 359 -4.53 15.22 2.72
C SER A 359 -5.14 13.95 3.33
N ALA A 360 -5.28 13.88 4.66
CA ALA A 360 -5.91 12.75 5.34
C ALA A 360 -7.40 12.62 4.98
N LYS A 361 -8.13 13.74 4.88
CA LYS A 361 -9.53 13.73 4.42
C LYS A 361 -9.67 13.22 2.99
N LYS A 362 -8.80 13.65 2.07
CA LYS A 362 -8.76 13.13 0.70
C LYS A 362 -8.48 11.63 0.66
N TYR A 363 -7.59 11.16 1.52
CA TYR A 363 -7.32 9.73 1.61
C TYR A 363 -8.57 8.94 2.03
N LEU A 364 -9.29 9.40 3.05
CA LEU A 364 -10.54 8.78 3.51
C LEU A 364 -11.68 8.85 2.49
N MET A 365 -11.69 9.85 1.59
CA MET A 365 -12.64 9.86 0.46
C MET A 365 -12.41 8.69 -0.49
N VAL A 366 -11.17 8.21 -0.63
CA VAL A 366 -10.81 7.07 -1.49
C VAL A 366 -10.96 5.74 -0.75
N ARG A 367 -10.60 5.73 0.55
CA ARG A 367 -10.59 4.54 1.41
C ARG A 367 -11.23 4.83 2.77
N PRO A 368 -12.58 4.90 2.84
CA PRO A 368 -13.30 5.18 4.09
C PRO A 368 -13.24 4.04 5.10
N ASP A 369 -12.77 2.86 4.69
CA ASP A 369 -12.68 1.64 5.49
C ASP A 369 -11.27 1.42 6.06
N PHE A 370 -10.38 2.40 5.97
CA PHE A 370 -8.97 2.20 6.30
C PHE A 370 -8.65 2.71 7.70
N ALA A 371 -8.55 1.78 8.66
CA ALA A 371 -8.27 2.11 10.07
C ALA A 371 -7.04 3.01 10.26
N THR A 372 -5.95 2.78 9.49
CA THR A 372 -4.74 3.62 9.56
C THR A 372 -4.99 5.06 9.10
N ALA A 373 -5.91 5.29 8.16
CA ALA A 373 -6.26 6.63 7.71
C ALA A 373 -7.01 7.40 8.80
N HIS A 374 -7.98 6.74 9.46
CA HIS A 374 -8.68 7.29 10.63
C HIS A 374 -7.73 7.54 11.80
N ALA A 375 -6.78 6.64 12.06
CA ALA A 375 -5.76 6.83 13.09
C ALA A 375 -4.83 8.01 12.78
N LEU A 376 -4.43 8.19 11.51
CA LEU A 376 -3.62 9.34 11.09
C LEU A 376 -4.41 10.65 11.22
N LEU A 377 -5.66 10.67 10.78
CA LEU A 377 -6.54 11.82 10.94
C LEU A 377 -6.76 12.17 12.41
N THR A 378 -6.94 11.17 13.27
CA THR A 378 -7.03 11.33 14.73
C THR A 378 -5.79 12.04 15.29
N ARG A 379 -4.58 11.59 14.91
CA ARG A 379 -3.33 12.23 15.36
C ARG A 379 -3.25 13.68 14.88
N ILE A 380 -3.61 13.96 13.62
CA ILE A 380 -3.59 15.31 13.04
C ILE A 380 -4.57 16.24 13.78
N LEU A 381 -5.80 15.77 14.05
CA LEU A 381 -6.81 16.55 14.78
C LEU A 381 -6.36 16.81 16.23
N ALA A 382 -5.83 15.79 16.90
CA ALA A 382 -5.31 15.89 18.26
C ALA A 382 -4.19 16.94 18.39
N VAL A 383 -3.17 16.90 17.52
CA VAL A 383 -2.08 17.90 17.55
C VAL A 383 -2.53 19.30 17.13
N SER A 384 -3.65 19.40 16.38
CA SER A 384 -4.29 20.66 16.05
C SER A 384 -5.19 21.20 17.18
N GLY A 385 -5.34 20.45 18.28
CA GLY A 385 -6.20 20.80 19.42
C GLY A 385 -7.69 20.48 19.24
N ASP A 386 -8.10 19.90 18.10
CA ASP A 386 -9.47 19.43 17.87
C ASP A 386 -9.66 18.02 18.46
N TRP A 387 -9.76 17.98 19.79
CA TRP A 387 -9.85 16.72 20.51
C TRP A 387 -11.19 16.00 20.34
N ASP A 388 -12.29 16.73 20.11
CA ASP A 388 -13.61 16.13 19.90
C ASP A 388 -13.71 15.50 18.50
N GLY A 389 -13.16 16.15 17.48
CA GLY A 389 -12.97 15.55 16.16
C GLY A 389 -12.05 14.33 16.24
N ALA A 390 -10.93 14.43 16.95
CA ALA A 390 -10.02 13.31 17.16
C ALA A 390 -10.71 12.12 17.84
N LEU A 391 -11.60 12.35 18.81
CA LEU A 391 -12.34 11.29 19.49
C LEU A 391 -13.27 10.52 18.53
N THR A 392 -13.96 11.24 17.65
CA THR A 392 -14.88 10.65 16.67
C THR A 392 -14.13 9.76 15.67
N GLU A 393 -13.02 10.26 15.14
CA GLU A 393 -12.18 9.52 14.19
C GLU A 393 -11.50 8.32 14.87
N CYS A 394 -11.09 8.47 16.13
CA CYS A 394 -10.48 7.38 16.89
C CYS A 394 -11.48 6.26 17.19
N GLN A 395 -12.74 6.58 17.51
CA GLN A 395 -13.80 5.58 17.69
C GLN A 395 -13.97 4.74 16.42
N THR A 396 -14.00 5.40 15.27
CA THR A 396 -14.07 4.72 13.96
C THR A 396 -12.84 3.83 13.73
N ALA A 397 -11.63 4.29 14.05
CA ALA A 397 -10.41 3.47 13.95
C ALA A 397 -10.46 2.23 14.87
N VAL A 398 -10.98 2.37 16.10
CA VAL A 398 -11.16 1.25 17.05
C VAL A 398 -12.17 0.24 16.52
N GLU A 399 -13.28 0.69 15.93
CA GLU A 399 -14.30 -0.19 15.34
C GLU A 399 -13.74 -0.97 14.14
N ILE A 400 -13.15 -0.27 13.16
CA ILE A 400 -12.61 -0.90 11.94
C ILE A 400 -11.47 -1.86 12.25
N SER A 401 -10.60 -1.52 13.20
CA SER A 401 -9.46 -2.37 13.58
C SER A 401 -9.87 -3.60 14.41
N GLY A 402 -11.13 -3.68 14.86
CA GLY A 402 -11.57 -4.71 15.80
C GLY A 402 -10.87 -4.57 17.16
N ARG A 403 -10.75 -3.33 17.66
CA ARG A 403 -10.10 -2.97 18.93
C ARG A 403 -8.62 -3.39 19.00
N SER A 404 -7.84 -3.06 17.97
CA SER A 404 -6.39 -3.33 18.04
C SER A 404 -5.72 -2.59 19.21
N PRO A 405 -4.67 -3.13 19.84
CA PRO A 405 -3.97 -2.48 20.95
C PRO A 405 -3.52 -1.04 20.64
N SER A 406 -2.95 -0.79 19.45
CA SER A 406 -2.55 0.56 19.06
C SER A 406 -3.75 1.52 18.94
N SER A 407 -4.90 1.05 18.49
CA SER A 407 -6.12 1.88 18.36
C SER A 407 -6.72 2.21 19.73
N LEU A 408 -6.67 1.28 20.69
CA LEU A 408 -7.08 1.53 22.08
C LEU A 408 -6.12 2.50 22.77
N ALA A 409 -4.82 2.37 22.56
CA ALA A 409 -3.82 3.32 23.07
C ALA A 409 -4.01 4.73 22.45
N LEU A 410 -4.35 4.81 21.17
CA LEU A 410 -4.68 6.08 20.52
C LEU A 410 -5.93 6.72 21.15
N MET A 411 -6.94 5.93 21.51
CA MET A 411 -8.13 6.42 22.21
C MET A 411 -7.78 6.95 23.61
N ALA A 412 -6.92 6.24 24.34
CA ALA A 412 -6.39 6.70 25.63
C ALA A 412 -5.63 8.02 25.48
N TYR A 413 -4.83 8.17 24.42
CA TYR A 413 -4.10 9.41 24.12
C TYR A 413 -5.05 10.59 23.89
N VAL A 414 -6.11 10.39 23.10
CA VAL A 414 -7.14 11.42 22.87
C VAL A 414 -7.85 11.78 24.17
N GLN A 415 -8.21 10.80 25.01
CA GLN A 415 -8.83 11.05 26.32
C GLN A 415 -7.91 11.84 27.25
N ALA A 416 -6.62 11.49 27.30
CA ALA A 416 -5.61 12.23 28.05
C ALA A 416 -5.50 13.68 27.57
N GLY A 417 -5.45 13.90 26.25
CA GLY A 417 -5.40 15.24 25.66
C GLY A 417 -6.64 16.11 25.94
N ARG A 418 -7.82 15.49 26.08
CA ARG A 418 -9.07 16.16 26.53
C ARG A 418 -9.06 16.51 28.02
N GLY A 419 -8.08 16.04 28.78
CA GLY A 419 -8.03 16.17 30.24
C GLY A 419 -8.88 15.13 30.98
N ASP A 420 -9.40 14.11 30.29
CA ASP A 420 -10.12 13.00 30.91
C ASP A 420 -9.11 11.95 31.41
N VAL A 421 -8.43 12.30 32.50
CA VAL A 421 -7.36 11.49 33.12
C VAL A 421 -7.91 10.13 33.59
N GLN A 422 -9.15 10.10 34.08
CA GLN A 422 -9.76 8.85 34.55
C GLN A 422 -10.02 7.88 33.41
N ALA A 423 -10.59 8.34 32.29
CA ALA A 423 -10.82 7.48 31.13
C ALA A 423 -9.49 7.00 30.51
N ALA A 424 -8.50 7.89 30.40
CA ALA A 424 -7.16 7.52 29.90
C ALA A 424 -6.50 6.43 30.75
N ASN A 425 -6.50 6.58 32.08
CA ASN A 425 -5.94 5.57 32.99
C ASN A 425 -6.73 4.25 32.93
N SER A 426 -8.06 4.31 32.83
CA SER A 426 -8.90 3.11 32.67
C SER A 426 -8.53 2.32 31.41
N MET A 427 -8.23 3.02 30.31
CA MET A 427 -7.81 2.40 29.06
C MET A 427 -6.38 1.84 29.15
N LEU A 428 -5.47 2.51 29.87
CA LEU A 428 -4.13 1.99 30.17
C LEU A 428 -4.20 0.70 31.01
N ASP A 429 -5.08 0.65 32.00
CA ASP A 429 -5.29 -0.55 32.84
C ASP A 429 -5.88 -1.70 32.02
N LEU A 430 -6.82 -1.40 31.12
CA LEU A 430 -7.35 -2.36 30.16
C LEU A 430 -6.23 -2.94 29.27
N LEU A 431 -5.40 -2.08 28.69
CA LEU A 431 -4.27 -2.52 27.86
C LEU A 431 -3.30 -3.40 28.65
N ARG A 432 -2.97 -3.04 29.89
CA ARG A 432 -2.08 -3.84 30.76
C ARG A 432 -2.67 -5.20 31.13
N THR A 433 -3.99 -5.31 31.18
CA THR A 433 -4.70 -6.54 31.55
C THR A 433 -4.92 -7.45 30.35
N GLU A 434 -5.32 -6.89 29.20
CA GLU A 434 -5.72 -7.65 28.01
C GLU A 434 -4.54 -7.96 27.07
N VAL A 435 -3.48 -7.15 27.09
CA VAL A 435 -2.34 -7.27 26.17
C VAL A 435 -1.09 -7.68 26.95
N THR A 436 -0.58 -8.88 26.64
CA THR A 436 0.56 -9.44 27.34
C THR A 436 1.82 -9.47 26.47
N GLY A 437 2.97 -9.33 27.11
CA GLY A 437 4.29 -9.45 26.49
C GLY A 437 4.54 -8.44 25.38
N ASP A 438 5.16 -8.89 24.30
CA ASP A 438 5.65 -8.03 23.22
C ASP A 438 4.56 -7.50 22.26
N PHE A 439 3.29 -7.80 22.53
CA PHE A 439 2.16 -7.16 21.86
C PHE A 439 1.78 -5.80 22.47
N PHE A 440 2.30 -5.48 23.66
CA PHE A 440 1.98 -4.23 24.33
C PHE A 440 2.43 -3.03 23.46
N PRO A 441 1.53 -2.08 23.13
CA PRO A 441 1.79 -1.03 22.16
C PRO A 441 2.60 0.12 22.80
N SER A 442 3.82 -0.18 23.24
CA SER A 442 4.68 0.72 24.03
C SER A 442 4.87 2.09 23.36
N TYR A 443 5.01 2.13 22.02
CA TYR A 443 5.15 3.40 21.30
C TYR A 443 3.90 4.28 21.42
N GLU A 444 2.70 3.72 21.26
CA GLU A 444 1.45 4.49 21.39
C GLU A 444 1.15 4.84 22.85
N VAL A 445 1.43 3.92 23.78
CA VAL A 445 1.27 4.16 25.23
C VAL A 445 2.19 5.27 25.74
N SER A 446 3.39 5.40 25.17
CA SER A 446 4.27 6.52 25.50
C SER A 446 3.64 7.88 25.19
N ALA A 447 2.84 7.99 24.12
CA ALA A 447 2.14 9.22 23.79
C ALA A 447 1.01 9.53 24.79
N VAL A 448 0.36 8.51 25.34
CA VAL A 448 -0.63 8.68 26.43
C VAL A 448 0.04 9.30 27.65
N HIS A 449 1.17 8.72 28.09
CA HIS A 449 1.92 9.24 29.24
C HIS A 449 2.46 10.66 28.97
N ALA A 450 2.90 10.95 27.75
CA ALA A 450 3.31 12.29 27.35
C ALA A 450 2.15 13.30 27.46
N ALA A 451 0.95 12.95 27.00
CA ALA A 451 -0.25 13.79 27.15
C ALA A 451 -0.67 13.99 28.62
N LEU A 452 -0.46 12.97 29.47
CA LEU A 452 -0.69 13.03 30.92
C LEU A 452 0.43 13.76 31.69
N LYS A 453 1.46 14.28 31.00
CA LYS A 453 2.64 14.94 31.60
C LYS A 453 3.44 14.01 32.54
N GLN A 454 3.44 12.71 32.24
CA GLN A 454 4.16 11.68 32.96
C GLN A 454 5.46 11.34 32.22
N GLU A 455 6.38 12.31 32.17
CA GLU A 455 7.60 12.26 31.34
C GLU A 455 8.43 11.00 31.56
N GLY A 456 8.65 10.59 32.82
CA GLY A 456 9.42 9.38 33.14
C GLY A 456 8.81 8.11 32.55
N GLN A 457 7.48 7.97 32.62
CA GLN A 457 6.77 6.83 32.06
C GLN A 457 6.74 6.88 30.52
N ALA A 458 6.61 8.07 29.93
CA ALA A 458 6.67 8.24 28.49
C ALA A 458 8.04 7.79 27.94
N ILE A 459 9.14 8.21 28.57
CA ILE A 459 10.51 7.83 28.19
C ILE A 459 10.74 6.32 28.38
N GLU A 460 10.28 5.72 29.48
CA GLU A 460 10.38 4.28 29.72
C GLU A 460 9.68 3.46 28.61
N GLN A 461 8.50 3.91 28.19
CA GLN A 461 7.74 3.25 27.14
C GLN A 461 8.37 3.43 25.75
N LEU A 462 8.95 4.61 25.46
CA LEU A 462 9.75 4.81 24.25
C LEU A 462 10.99 3.91 24.22
N TYR A 463 11.68 3.76 25.34
CA TYR A 463 12.82 2.84 25.46
C TYR A 463 12.39 1.39 25.19
N THR A 464 11.25 0.98 25.74
CA THR A 464 10.68 -0.35 25.50
C THR A 464 10.32 -0.56 24.03
N ALA A 465 9.67 0.43 23.39
CA ALA A 465 9.34 0.39 21.97
C ALA A 465 10.58 0.24 21.08
N CYS A 466 11.65 0.99 21.37
CA CYS A 466 12.92 0.88 20.67
C CYS A 466 13.54 -0.52 20.85
N ARG A 467 13.54 -1.07 22.07
CA ARG A 467 14.05 -2.43 22.33
C ARG A 467 13.25 -3.52 21.62
N GLN A 468 11.94 -3.33 21.51
CA GLN A 468 11.04 -4.22 20.79
C GLN A 468 11.14 -4.08 19.27
N ARG A 469 11.92 -3.13 18.75
CA ARG A 469 11.96 -2.77 17.31
C ARG A 469 10.56 -2.43 16.78
N ASP A 470 9.75 -1.72 17.58
CA ASP A 470 8.47 -1.20 17.10
C ASP A 470 8.71 -0.31 15.88
N MET A 471 8.11 -0.68 14.75
CA MET A 471 8.34 -0.04 13.45
C MET A 471 7.85 1.41 13.43
N LYS A 472 6.99 1.83 14.36
CA LYS A 472 6.50 3.21 14.49
C LYS A 472 7.55 4.15 15.09
N THR A 473 8.59 3.61 15.76
CA THR A 473 9.67 4.41 16.38
C THR A 473 10.50 5.21 15.38
N ILE A 474 10.46 4.89 14.09
CA ILE A 474 11.14 5.65 13.03
C ILE A 474 10.65 7.12 12.95
N HIS A 475 9.50 7.43 13.53
CA HIS A 475 8.93 8.78 13.56
C HIS A 475 9.18 9.52 14.88
N MET A 476 9.74 8.88 15.91
CA MET A 476 9.83 9.41 17.28
C MET A 476 10.44 10.82 17.35
N ASN A 477 11.49 11.08 16.58
CA ASN A 477 12.19 12.37 16.60
C ASN A 477 11.37 13.55 16.05
N TYR A 478 10.34 13.26 15.25
CA TYR A 478 9.51 14.27 14.58
C TYR A 478 8.03 14.18 14.95
N ASP A 479 7.61 13.15 15.67
CA ASP A 479 6.23 12.99 16.16
C ASP A 479 5.87 14.11 17.16
N PRO A 480 4.92 15.02 16.83
CA PRO A 480 4.60 16.18 17.65
C PRO A 480 4.14 15.82 19.07
N ARG A 481 3.64 14.59 19.27
CA ARG A 481 3.21 14.09 20.59
C ARG A 481 4.35 14.07 21.61
N PHE A 482 5.60 14.03 21.15
CA PHE A 482 6.79 14.00 21.99
C PHE A 482 7.58 15.32 21.98
N GLU A 483 7.06 16.40 21.39
CA GLU A 483 7.80 17.66 21.23
C GLU A 483 8.44 18.15 22.53
N HIS A 484 7.68 18.16 23.63
CA HIS A 484 8.16 18.58 24.95
C HIS A 484 9.19 17.63 25.59
N LEU A 485 9.25 16.37 25.14
CA LEU A 485 10.22 15.38 25.66
C LEU A 485 11.58 15.48 24.96
N ARG A 486 11.65 16.05 23.76
CA ARG A 486 12.88 16.07 22.94
C ARG A 486 14.05 16.84 23.57
N THR A 487 13.76 17.77 24.48
CA THR A 487 14.77 18.52 25.23
C THR A 487 15.36 17.73 26.41
N LEU A 488 14.74 16.61 26.79
CA LEU A 488 15.21 15.78 27.90
C LEU A 488 16.45 14.97 27.48
N PRO A 489 17.51 14.92 28.31
CA PRO A 489 18.71 14.12 28.01
C PRO A 489 18.41 12.66 27.71
N ALA A 490 17.46 12.05 28.43
CA ALA A 490 17.06 10.66 28.22
C ALA A 490 16.42 10.41 26.84
N PHE A 491 15.72 11.40 26.28
CA PHE A 491 15.18 11.31 24.92
C PHE A 491 16.31 11.42 23.87
N GLN A 492 17.29 12.29 24.09
CA GLN A 492 18.42 12.46 23.18
C GLN A 492 19.30 11.19 23.14
N GLU A 493 19.46 10.51 24.28
CA GLU A 493 20.12 9.21 24.35
C GLU A 493 19.36 8.16 23.52
N LEU A 494 18.03 8.08 23.65
CA LEU A 494 17.19 7.18 22.84
C LEU A 494 17.33 7.43 21.33
N ALA A 495 17.29 8.68 20.90
CA ALA A 495 17.47 9.06 19.49
C ALA A 495 18.84 8.63 18.95
N THR A 496 19.86 8.67 19.81
CA THR A 496 21.22 8.21 19.48
C THR A 496 21.29 6.68 19.41
N ILE A 497 20.61 5.96 20.30
CA ILE A 497 20.56 4.49 20.26
C ILE A 497 19.96 3.98 18.94
N GLN A 498 18.89 4.61 18.45
CA GLN A 498 18.25 4.22 17.19
C GLN A 498 19.19 4.34 15.98
N THR A 499 20.15 5.27 16.04
CA THR A 499 21.17 5.48 15.00
C THR A 499 22.44 4.65 15.21
N GLN A 500 22.63 4.04 16.39
CA GLN A 500 23.83 3.29 16.75
C GLN A 500 23.68 1.76 16.76
N ILE A 501 22.46 1.19 16.77
CA ILE A 501 22.26 -0.28 16.67
C ILE A 501 22.36 -0.76 15.19
N MET A 502 23.37 -0.27 14.46
CA MET A 502 23.90 -0.95 13.27
C MET A 502 24.56 -2.28 13.68
#